data_AF-A0A7S0L4W5-F1
#
_entry.id   AF-A0A7S0L4W5-F1
#
_cell.length_a   1.000
_cell.length_b   1.000
_cell.length_c   1.000
_cell.angle_alpha   90.00
_cell.angle_beta   90.00
_cell.angle_gamma   90.00
#
_symmetry.space_group_name_H-M   'P 1'
#
loop_
_entity.id
_entity.type
_entity.pdbx_description
1 polymer ?
#
loop_
_entity_poly.entity_id
_entity_poly.type
_entity_poly.pdbx_seq_one_letter_code
_entity_poly.pdbx_strand_id
1 'polypeptide(L)'
;GAPVSVGVIGASVAQNGGCLSQPFRRCMSYSSGKRKGFAVQFFELLNQTWPNAGHTLTNGALDATPPRFMLPCLFTHLPPRLHLVILEFGSMAQFVQGAAVEVLLRRLLELRPPPSLVFLSVR
;
A
#
# COMPACT_ATOMS: atom_id res chain seq x y z
N GLY A 1 8.12 20.70 -4.44
CA GLY A 1 6.70 20.32 -4.26
C GLY A 1 6.47 19.83 -2.83
N ALA A 2 5.22 19.77 -2.36
CA ALA A 2 4.87 19.23 -1.04
C ALA A 2 5.13 17.71 -0.95
N PRO A 3 5.36 17.14 0.26
CA PRO A 3 5.64 15.72 0.40
C PRO A 3 4.40 14.84 0.13
N VAL A 4 4.60 13.76 -0.61
CA VAL A 4 3.63 12.69 -0.89
C VAL A 4 3.81 11.52 0.10
N SER A 5 2.68 10.97 0.56
CA SER A 5 2.63 9.83 1.48
C SER A 5 1.87 8.71 0.81
N VAL A 6 2.55 7.59 0.60
CA VAL A 6 2.06 6.43 -0.15
C VAL A 6 1.77 5.29 0.81
N GLY A 7 0.53 4.81 0.77
CA GLY A 7 0.09 3.62 1.48
C GLY A 7 0.02 2.42 0.52
N VAL A 8 0.37 1.24 1.01
CA VAL A 8 0.13 -0.02 0.30
C VAL A 8 -0.70 -0.92 1.20
N ILE A 9 -1.79 -1.44 0.65
CA ILE A 9 -2.64 -2.42 1.31
C ILE A 9 -2.92 -3.57 0.38
N GLY A 10 -3.11 -4.75 0.96
CA GLY A 10 -3.26 -5.95 0.18
C GLY A 10 -2.81 -7.19 0.90
N ALA A 11 -2.51 -8.20 0.11
CA ALA A 11 -2.10 -9.52 0.58
C ALA A 11 -0.59 -9.76 0.36
N SER A 12 -0.23 -11.01 0.01
CA SER A 12 1.17 -11.44 -0.07
C SER A 12 1.96 -10.75 -1.18
N VAL A 13 1.34 -10.44 -2.32
CA VAL A 13 2.01 -9.71 -3.40
C VAL A 13 2.22 -8.24 -3.00
N ALA A 14 1.24 -7.61 -2.37
CA ALA A 14 1.38 -6.28 -1.77
C ALA A 14 2.50 -6.21 -0.72
N GLN A 15 2.65 -7.22 0.13
CA GLN A 15 3.79 -7.33 1.07
C GLN A 15 5.13 -7.38 0.32
N ASN A 16 5.18 -8.13 -0.79
CA ASN A 16 6.35 -8.16 -1.67
C ASN A 16 6.56 -6.85 -2.44
N GLY A 17 5.60 -5.91 -2.41
CA GLY A 17 5.77 -4.54 -2.89
C GLY A 17 6.85 -3.77 -2.15
N GLY A 18 7.15 -4.19 -0.92
CA GLY A 18 8.27 -3.68 -0.14
C GLY A 18 7.97 -2.43 0.68
N CYS A 19 8.92 -2.04 1.53
CA CYS A 19 8.89 -0.85 2.38
C CYS A 19 10.32 -0.40 2.70
N LEU A 20 10.48 0.84 3.20
CA LEU A 20 11.79 1.45 3.46
C LEU A 20 12.02 1.84 4.92
N SER A 21 10.96 2.08 5.69
CA SER A 21 11.02 2.68 7.03
C SER A 21 10.33 1.84 8.13
N GLN A 22 10.09 0.55 7.87
CA GLN A 22 9.35 -0.33 8.78
C GLN A 22 10.24 -1.51 9.23
N PRO A 23 11.23 -1.28 10.13
CA PRO A 23 12.19 -2.31 10.51
C PRO A 23 11.50 -3.57 11.03
N PHE A 24 12.14 -4.73 10.79
CA PHE A 24 11.65 -6.06 11.17
C PHE A 24 10.35 -6.53 10.51
N ARG A 25 9.72 -5.72 9.64
CA ARG A 25 8.56 -6.15 8.85
C ARG A 25 9.01 -6.95 7.63
N ARG A 26 8.22 -7.95 7.25
CA ARG A 26 8.47 -8.80 6.05
C ARG A 26 8.70 -7.99 4.76
N CYS A 27 8.00 -6.86 4.60
CA CYS A 27 8.18 -5.97 3.45
C CYS A 27 9.62 -5.42 3.31
N MET A 28 10.40 -5.35 4.39
CA MET A 28 11.80 -4.86 4.34
C MET A 28 12.71 -5.80 3.55
N SER A 29 12.35 -7.08 3.42
CA SER A 29 13.08 -8.04 2.56
C SER A 29 13.02 -7.67 1.07
N TYR A 30 12.18 -6.70 0.69
CA TYR A 30 11.99 -6.21 -0.67
C TYR A 30 12.38 -4.74 -0.83
N SER A 31 13.26 -4.24 0.03
CA SER A 31 13.70 -2.83 0.05
C SER A 31 14.87 -2.52 -0.92
N SER A 32 15.68 -3.51 -1.30
CA SER A 32 16.93 -3.24 -2.04
C SER A 32 17.40 -4.41 -2.92
N GLY A 33 18.40 -4.13 -3.76
CA GLY A 33 19.07 -5.12 -4.60
C GLY A 33 18.13 -5.82 -5.59
N LYS A 34 18.40 -7.12 -5.84
CA LYS A 34 17.62 -7.97 -6.76
C LYS A 34 16.20 -8.29 -6.27
N ARG A 35 15.87 -8.01 -5.01
CA ARG A 35 14.55 -8.31 -4.41
C ARG A 35 13.66 -7.09 -4.26
N LYS A 36 14.00 -5.96 -4.88
CA LYS A 36 13.24 -4.71 -4.74
C LYS A 36 11.79 -4.86 -5.23
N GLY A 37 10.84 -4.58 -4.36
CA GLY A 37 9.40 -4.70 -4.64
C GLY A 37 8.85 -3.55 -5.50
N PHE A 38 7.66 -3.76 -6.08
CA PHE A 38 7.05 -2.78 -6.99
C PHE A 38 6.77 -1.43 -6.32
N ALA A 39 6.39 -1.42 -5.04
CA ALA A 39 6.07 -0.17 -4.33
C ALA A 39 7.34 0.62 -4.02
N VAL A 40 8.44 -0.08 -3.70
CA VAL A 40 9.75 0.56 -3.52
C VAL A 40 10.27 1.11 -4.84
N GLN A 41 10.18 0.36 -5.94
CA GLN A 41 10.57 0.85 -7.28
C GLN A 41 9.75 2.08 -7.69
N PHE A 42 8.43 2.05 -7.49
CA PHE A 42 7.58 3.21 -7.72
C PHE A 42 7.99 4.41 -6.84
N PHE A 43 8.27 4.18 -5.57
CA PHE A 43 8.66 5.24 -4.65
C PHE A 43 10.02 5.85 -4.97
N GLU A 44 10.96 5.05 -5.50
CA GLU A 44 12.23 5.57 -6.05
C GLU A 44 11.97 6.42 -7.29
N LEU A 45 11.12 5.97 -8.22
CA LEU A 45 10.73 6.76 -9.39
C LEU A 45 10.05 8.08 -8.99
N LEU A 46 9.17 8.04 -7.98
CA LEU A 46 8.53 9.22 -7.41
C LEU A 46 9.58 10.22 -6.91
N ASN A 47 10.58 9.74 -6.16
CA ASN A 47 11.66 10.59 -5.65
C ASN A 47 12.63 11.08 -6.73
N GLN A 48 12.83 10.33 -7.82
CA GLN A 48 13.61 10.79 -8.97
C GLN A 48 12.87 11.87 -9.76
N THR A 49 11.57 11.70 -9.94
CA THR A 49 10.73 12.60 -10.75
C THR A 49 10.42 13.89 -9.99
N TRP A 50 10.11 13.79 -8.70
CA TRP A 50 9.83 14.92 -7.82
C TRP A 50 10.61 14.78 -6.51
N PRO A 51 11.89 15.18 -6.47
CA PRO A 51 12.71 15.03 -5.27
C PRO A 51 12.12 15.74 -4.06
N ASN A 52 11.84 14.99 -2.99
CA ASN A 52 11.45 15.52 -1.69
C ASN A 52 11.77 14.51 -0.58
N ALA A 53 12.63 14.89 0.38
CA ALA A 53 13.06 14.02 1.48
C ALA A 53 11.93 13.65 2.46
N GLY A 54 10.81 14.39 2.46
CA GLY A 54 9.62 14.12 3.26
C GLY A 54 8.65 13.13 2.63
N HIS A 55 8.95 12.58 1.45
CA HIS A 55 8.16 11.48 0.90
C HIS A 55 8.16 10.28 1.84
N THR A 56 7.03 9.60 1.95
CA THR A 56 6.91 8.39 2.79
C THR A 56 6.23 7.24 2.05
N LEU A 57 6.70 6.03 2.34
CA LEU A 57 6.10 4.77 1.88
C LEU A 57 5.77 3.91 3.10
N THR A 58 4.51 3.54 3.26
CA THR A 58 4.05 2.63 4.31
C THR A 58 3.30 1.46 3.71
N ASN A 59 3.82 0.26 3.96
CA ASN A 59 3.22 -0.99 3.55
C ASN A 59 2.48 -1.64 4.73
N GLY A 60 1.15 -1.55 4.68
CA GLY A 60 0.21 -2.12 5.65
C GLY A 60 -0.38 -3.46 5.20
N ALA A 61 0.14 -4.07 4.14
CA ALA A 61 -0.33 -5.35 3.66
C ALA A 61 -0.07 -6.49 4.65
N LEU A 62 -0.89 -7.53 4.58
CA LEU A 62 -0.79 -8.72 5.43
C LEU A 62 -0.96 -9.99 4.60
N ASP A 63 -0.09 -10.96 4.83
CA ASP A 63 -0.11 -12.22 4.08
C ASP A 63 -1.45 -12.93 4.16
N ALA A 64 -1.84 -13.57 3.05
CA ALA A 64 -3.08 -14.35 2.93
C ALA A 64 -4.34 -13.64 3.47
N THR A 65 -4.38 -12.30 3.41
CA THR A 65 -5.46 -11.50 4.02
C THR A 65 -6.38 -10.92 2.94
N PRO A 66 -7.62 -11.43 2.80
CA PRO A 66 -8.62 -10.81 1.92
C PRO A 66 -9.12 -9.45 2.46
N PRO A 67 -9.70 -8.59 1.61
CA PRO A 67 -10.12 -7.23 1.98
C PRO A 67 -10.99 -7.16 3.25
N ARG A 68 -11.93 -8.10 3.42
CA ARG A 68 -12.87 -8.13 4.55
C ARG A 68 -12.20 -8.19 5.92
N PHE A 69 -11.04 -8.85 6.03
CA PHE A 69 -10.31 -8.98 7.29
C PHE A 69 -9.42 -7.79 7.58
N MET A 70 -9.15 -6.95 6.59
CA MET A 70 -8.41 -5.72 6.77
C MET A 70 -9.27 -4.58 7.34
N LEU A 71 -10.58 -4.59 7.04
CA LEU A 71 -11.50 -3.52 7.42
C LEU A 71 -11.43 -3.11 8.90
N PRO A 72 -11.44 -4.03 9.89
CA PRO A 72 -11.43 -3.64 11.30
C PRO A 72 -10.15 -2.93 11.75
N CYS A 73 -9.04 -3.17 11.04
CA CYS A 73 -7.71 -2.68 11.41
C CYS A 73 -7.10 -1.74 10.36
N LEU A 74 -7.90 -1.27 9.40
CA LEU A 74 -7.42 -0.53 8.22
C LEU A 74 -6.53 0.66 8.60
N PHE A 75 -7.00 1.48 9.53
CA PHE A 75 -6.29 2.69 9.98
C PHE A 75 -5.25 2.43 11.08
N THR A 76 -5.16 1.20 11.59
CA THR A 76 -4.05 0.78 12.46
C THR A 76 -2.81 0.46 11.62
N HIS A 77 -3.00 0.05 10.36
CA HIS A 77 -1.92 -0.33 9.44
C HIS A 77 -1.47 0.78 8.50
N LEU A 78 -2.17 1.91 8.50
CA LEU A 78 -1.93 3.04 7.61
C LEU A 78 -1.78 4.34 8.41
N PRO A 79 -0.91 5.27 7.97
CA PRO A 79 -0.82 6.57 8.60
C PRO A 79 -2.10 7.39 8.37
N PRO A 80 -2.40 8.37 9.24
CA PRO A 80 -3.65 9.13 9.19
C PRO A 80 -3.76 10.07 7.99
N ARG A 81 -2.64 10.37 7.31
CA ARG A 81 -2.60 11.22 6.12
C ARG A 81 -1.92 10.48 4.98
N LEU A 82 -2.69 10.24 3.92
CA LEU A 82 -2.25 9.56 2.72
C LEU A 82 -2.62 10.40 1.51
N HIS A 83 -1.73 10.43 0.52
CA HIS A 83 -1.95 11.10 -0.75
C HIS A 83 -2.25 10.08 -1.86
N LEU A 84 -1.71 8.87 -1.71
CA LEU A 84 -1.91 7.74 -2.61
C LEU A 84 -2.05 6.45 -1.80
N VAL A 85 -2.99 5.59 -2.19
CA VAL A 85 -3.09 4.22 -1.66
C VAL A 85 -3.11 3.23 -2.82
N ILE A 86 -2.17 2.28 -2.80
CA ILE A 86 -2.10 1.17 -3.73
C ILE A 86 -2.82 -0.03 -3.11
N LEU A 87 -3.83 -0.54 -3.80
CA LEU A 87 -4.62 -1.71 -3.40
C LEU A 87 -4.25 -2.90 -4.27
N GLU A 88 -3.68 -3.94 -3.67
CA GLU A 88 -3.33 -5.18 -4.37
C GLU A 88 -3.91 -6.38 -3.63
N PHE A 89 -4.98 -6.95 -4.17
CA PHE A 89 -5.61 -8.18 -3.65
C PHE A 89 -5.71 -9.26 -4.73
N GLY A 90 -4.95 -9.12 -5.82
CA GLY A 90 -4.91 -10.08 -6.92
C GLY A 90 -4.44 -11.45 -6.45
N SER A 91 -3.46 -11.51 -5.55
CA SER A 91 -3.03 -12.78 -4.96
C SER A 91 -4.11 -13.49 -4.13
N MET A 92 -5.21 -12.80 -3.79
CA MET A 92 -6.37 -13.33 -3.08
C MET A 92 -7.63 -13.37 -3.96
N ALA A 93 -7.52 -13.31 -5.29
CA ALA A 93 -8.64 -13.11 -6.21
C ALA A 93 -9.88 -13.99 -5.92
N GLN A 94 -9.69 -15.29 -5.65
CA GLN A 94 -10.78 -16.22 -5.32
C GLN A 94 -11.52 -15.91 -4.00
N PHE A 95 -10.91 -15.11 -3.13
CA PHE A 95 -11.44 -14.70 -1.82
C PHE A 95 -11.82 -13.22 -1.78
N VAL A 96 -11.65 -12.48 -2.90
CA VAL A 96 -12.06 -11.08 -3.01
C VAL A 96 -13.58 -11.01 -3.11
N GLN A 97 -14.18 -10.21 -2.23
CA GLN A 97 -15.60 -9.91 -2.24
C GLN A 97 -15.78 -8.46 -2.65
N GLY A 98 -16.54 -8.20 -3.73
CA GLY A 98 -16.75 -6.85 -4.26
C GLY A 98 -17.28 -5.87 -3.21
N ALA A 99 -18.24 -6.30 -2.38
CA ALA A 99 -18.78 -5.48 -1.30
C ALA A 99 -17.71 -5.09 -0.25
N ALA A 100 -16.81 -6.01 0.11
CA ALA A 100 -15.74 -5.72 1.06
C ALA A 100 -14.72 -4.73 0.47
N VAL A 101 -14.44 -4.84 -0.83
CA VAL A 101 -13.60 -3.86 -1.56
C VAL A 101 -14.28 -2.50 -1.58
N GLU A 102 -15.57 -2.43 -1.90
CA GLU A 102 -16.31 -1.16 -1.91
C GLU A 102 -16.30 -0.47 -0.54
N VAL A 103 -16.60 -1.21 0.53
CA VAL A 103 -16.54 -0.67 1.90
C VAL A 103 -15.14 -0.14 2.20
N LEU A 104 -14.09 -0.89 1.84
CA LEU A 104 -12.72 -0.48 2.05
C LEU A 104 -12.40 0.82 1.30
N LEU A 105 -12.81 0.95 0.04
CA LEU A 105 -12.63 2.17 -0.75
C LEU A 105 -13.34 3.36 -0.12
N ARG A 106 -14.61 3.20 0.26
CA ARG A 106 -15.39 4.27 0.89
C ARG A 106 -14.71 4.75 2.17
N ARG A 107 -14.19 3.85 3.01
CA ARG A 107 -13.42 4.22 4.20
C ARG A 107 -12.15 4.99 3.87
N LEU A 108 -11.38 4.58 2.86
CA LEU A 108 -10.19 5.33 2.45
C LEU A 108 -10.52 6.73 1.92
N LEU A 109 -11.65 6.88 1.22
CA LEU A 109 -12.12 8.17 0.71
C LEU A 109 -12.69 9.09 1.81
N GLU A 110 -12.95 8.58 3.01
CA GLU A 110 -13.31 9.40 4.19
C GLU A 110 -12.11 10.18 4.76
N LEU A 111 -10.86 9.79 4.42
CA LEU A 111 -9.66 10.53 4.81
C LEU A 111 -9.63 11.94 4.19
N ARG A 112 -8.99 12.90 4.89
CA ARG A 112 -8.88 14.28 4.41
C ARG A 112 -7.42 14.74 4.29
N PRO A 113 -6.99 15.23 3.11
CA PRO A 113 -7.71 15.17 1.82
C PRO A 113 -7.92 13.72 1.37
N PRO A 114 -8.92 13.43 0.52
CA PRO A 114 -9.14 12.09 0.01
C PRO A 114 -7.92 11.64 -0.82
N PRO A 115 -7.35 10.46 -0.54
CA PRO A 115 -6.21 9.96 -1.29
C PRO A 115 -6.62 9.54 -2.70
N SER A 116 -5.66 9.56 -3.62
CA SER A 116 -5.80 8.82 -4.88
C SER A 116 -5.74 7.33 -4.61
N LEU A 117 -6.63 6.55 -5.22
CA LEU A 117 -6.68 5.10 -5.05
C LEU A 117 -6.26 4.42 -6.34
N VAL A 118 -5.30 3.49 -6.27
CA VAL A 118 -4.81 2.73 -7.42
C VAL A 118 -5.04 1.25 -7.17
N PHE A 119 -5.88 0.64 -8.01
CA PHE A 119 -6.04 -0.81 -8.05
C PHE A 119 -4.93 -1.42 -8.88
N LEU A 120 -4.14 -2.28 -8.23
CA LEU A 120 -3.13 -3.09 -8.88
C LEU A 120 -3.55 -4.55 -8.78
N SER A 121 -3.57 -5.23 -9.91
CA SER A 121 -3.81 -6.67 -9.96
C SER A 121 -2.77 -7.30 -10.87
N VAL A 122 -2.14 -8.34 -10.36
CA VAL A 122 -1.25 -9.21 -11.12
C VAL A 122 -2.04 -10.48 -11.40
N ARG A 123 -2.14 -10.87 -12.67
CA ARG A 123 -2.75 -12.15 -13.09
C ARG A 123 -1.72 -13.26 -13.03
#